data_AF-A0A2V8I9Q0-F1
#
_entry.id   AF-A0A2V8I9Q0-F1
#
_cell.length_a   1.000
_cell.length_b   1.000
_cell.length_c   1.000
_cell.angle_alpha   90.00
_cell.angle_beta   90.00
_cell.angle_gamma   90.00
#
_symmetry.space_group_name_H-M   'P 1'
#
loop_
_entity.id
_entity.type
_entity.pdbx_description
1 polymer ?
#
loop_
_entity_poly.entity_id
_entity_poly.type
_entity_poly.pdbx_seq_one_letter_code
_entity_poly.pdbx_strand_id
1 'polypeptide(L)'
;MKATGPEEAQKSEIDVRTAKEVMGQQQNLYESRQALYKEGAISQKDVNDAQVAFAQARNQHEIAQKHLETVQSVSREQTLKGAAAQRDAAKARFENAEAQLSYSRITSPI
;
A
#
# COMPACT_ATOMS: atom_id res chain seq x y z
N MET A 1 1.22 6.50 -17.68
CA MET A 1 2.02 5.31 -17.35
C MET A 1 1.45 4.73 -16.05
N LYS A 2 0.99 3.48 -16.02
CA LYS A 2 0.52 2.83 -14.79
C LYS A 2 1.77 2.53 -13.95
N ALA A 3 1.91 3.15 -12.79
CA ALA A 3 2.95 2.78 -11.83
C ALA A 3 2.87 1.27 -11.60
N THR A 4 4.00 0.59 -11.80
CA THR A 4 4.08 -0.86 -11.60
C THR A 4 3.92 -1.10 -10.09
N GLY A 5 3.22 -2.17 -9.67
CA GLY A 5 2.89 -2.43 -8.25
C GLY A 5 4.00 -2.16 -7.20
N PRO A 6 5.30 -2.37 -7.48
CA PRO A 6 6.39 -2.02 -6.55
C PRO A 6 6.63 -0.53 -6.36
N GLU A 7 6.49 0.28 -7.42
CA GLU A 7 6.75 1.73 -7.39
C GLU A 7 5.68 2.46 -6.59
N GLU A 8 4.41 2.08 -6.79
CA GLU A 8 3.29 2.64 -6.02
C GLU A 8 3.37 2.28 -4.54
N ALA A 9 3.84 1.07 -4.22
CA ALA A 9 4.06 0.64 -2.84
C ALA A 9 5.15 1.47 -2.17
N GLN A 10 6.29 1.68 -2.85
CA GLN A 10 7.39 2.49 -2.35
C GLN A 10 6.96 3.95 -2.13
N LYS A 11 6.20 4.52 -3.06
CA LYS A 11 5.62 5.86 -2.90
C LYS A 11 4.69 5.93 -1.70
N SER A 12 3.78 4.95 -1.55
CA SER A 12 2.86 4.88 -0.42
C SER A 12 3.58 4.77 0.93
N GLU A 13 4.71 4.07 0.99
CA GLU A 13 5.55 4.01 2.20
C GLU A 13 6.19 5.36 2.54
N ILE A 14 6.65 6.11 1.53
CA ILE A 14 7.15 7.48 1.71
C ILE A 14 6.02 8.37 2.22
N ASP A 15 4.85 8.31 1.60
CA ASP A 15 3.67 9.12 1.96
C ASP A 15 3.27 8.86 3.43
N VAL A 16 3.29 7.60 3.90
CA VAL A 16 3.05 7.25 5.31
C VAL A 16 4.11 7.86 6.23
N ARG A 17 5.39 7.76 5.90
CA ARG A 17 6.47 8.34 6.73
C ARG A 17 6.35 9.84 6.85
N THR A 18 6.13 10.54 5.73
CA THR A 18 5.95 11.98 5.72
C THR A 18 4.73 12.39 6.53
N ALA A 19 3.59 11.71 6.37
CA ALA A 19 2.39 12.01 7.16
C ALA A 19 2.61 11.77 8.66
N LYS A 20 3.39 10.74 9.03
CA LYS A 20 3.76 10.48 10.43
C LYS A 20 4.61 11.60 11.04
N GLU A 21 5.59 12.10 10.29
CA GLU A 21 6.43 13.21 10.73
C GLU A 21 5.61 14.50 10.92
N VAL A 22 4.72 14.81 9.97
CA VAL A 22 3.82 15.96 10.07
C VAL A 22 2.89 15.81 11.29
N MET A 23 2.30 14.64 11.48
CA MET A 23 1.48 14.34 12.67
C MET A 23 2.25 14.56 13.97
N GLY A 24 3.50 14.06 14.05
CA GLY A 24 4.34 14.24 15.24
C GLY A 24 4.68 15.71 15.51
N GLN A 25 4.94 16.50 14.48
CA GLN A 25 5.15 17.95 14.63
C GLN A 25 3.92 18.67 15.18
N GLN A 26 2.73 18.35 14.66
CA GLN A 26 1.48 18.95 15.14
C GLN A 26 1.13 18.48 16.55
N GLN A 27 1.46 17.25 16.91
CA GLN A 27 1.33 16.75 18.29
C GLN A 27 2.19 17.57 19.25
N ASN A 28 3.48 17.74 18.96
CA ASN A 28 4.39 18.52 19.79
C ASN A 28 3.93 19.97 19.94
N LEU A 29 3.42 20.57 18.85
CA LEU A 29 2.85 21.91 18.89
C LEU A 29 1.63 21.97 19.81
N TYR A 30 0.69 21.03 19.68
CA TYR A 30 -0.50 20.94 20.55
C TYR A 30 -0.12 20.77 22.02
N GLU A 31 0.85 19.90 22.34
CA GLU A 31 1.36 19.70 23.70
C GLU A 31 2.00 20.97 24.27
N SER A 32 2.82 21.67 23.47
CA SER A 32 3.41 22.96 23.86
C SER A 32 2.33 24.02 24.13
N ARG A 33 1.30 24.10 23.29
CA ARG A 33 0.18 25.03 23.49
C ARG A 33 -0.60 24.69 24.76
N GLN A 34 -0.85 23.41 25.05
CA GLN A 34 -1.47 23.00 26.30
C GLN A 34 -0.65 23.43 27.53
N ALA A 35 0.67 23.31 27.47
CA ALA A 35 1.54 23.77 28.57
C ALA A 35 1.44 25.29 28.78
N LEU A 36 1.58 26.07 27.71
CA LEU A 36 1.48 27.54 27.77
C LEU A 36 0.10 28.02 28.24
N TYR A 37 -0.97 27.31 27.89
CA TYR A 37 -2.31 27.64 28.37
C TYR A 37 -2.46 27.40 29.88
N LYS A 38 -1.89 26.31 30.40
CA LYS A 38 -1.85 26.03 31.85
C LYS A 38 -1.06 27.10 32.61
N GLU A 39 -0.06 27.68 31.97
CA GLU A 39 0.72 28.82 32.49
C GLU A 39 0.00 30.17 32.34
N GLY A 40 -1.15 30.22 31.64
CA GLY A 40 -1.88 31.45 31.35
C GLY A 40 -1.24 32.34 30.27
N ALA A 41 -0.25 31.82 29.54
CA ALA A 41 0.52 32.57 28.54
C ALA A 41 -0.18 32.68 27.17
N ILE A 42 -1.18 31.84 26.89
CA ILE A 42 -1.98 31.86 25.65
C ILE A 42 -3.47 31.68 25.94
N SER A 43 -4.31 31.90 24.94
CA SER A 43 -5.75 31.71 25.06
C SER A 43 -6.15 30.23 24.86
N GLN A 44 -7.33 29.84 25.36
CA GLN A 44 -7.88 28.50 25.11
C GLN A 44 -8.13 28.25 23.61
N LYS A 45 -8.44 29.31 22.85
CA LYS A 45 -8.63 29.23 21.40
C LYS A 45 -7.37 28.70 20.71
N ASP A 46 -6.19 29.15 21.12
CA ASP A 46 -4.91 28.74 20.53
C ASP A 46 -4.65 27.24 20.73
N VAL A 47 -5.08 26.68 21.87
CA VAL A 47 -5.00 25.24 22.15
C VAL A 47 -5.98 24.46 21.26
N ASN A 48 -7.21 24.95 21.12
CA ASN A 48 -8.23 24.32 20.29
C ASN A 48 -7.82 24.31 18.81
N ASP A 49 -7.28 25.41 18.31
CA ASP A 49 -6.82 25.52 16.92
C ASP A 49 -5.66 24.53 16.66
N ALA A 50 -4.72 24.38 17.61
CA ALA A 50 -3.66 23.38 17.54
C ALA A 50 -4.19 21.93 17.64
N GLN A 51 -5.22 21.69 18.45
CA GLN A 51 -5.88 20.39 18.56
C GLN A 51 -6.53 19.97 17.24
N VAL A 52 -7.20 20.90 16.55
CA VAL A 52 -7.80 20.64 15.24
C VAL A 52 -6.73 20.33 14.21
N ALA A 53 -5.63 21.09 14.18
CA ALA A 53 -4.50 20.83 13.28
C ALA A 53 -3.86 19.45 13.53
N PHE A 54 -3.67 19.07 14.79
CA PHE A 54 -3.19 17.73 15.15
C PHE A 54 -4.17 16.64 14.71
N ALA A 55 -5.47 16.80 14.95
CA ALA A 55 -6.49 15.84 14.54
C ALA A 55 -6.52 15.67 13.01
N GLN A 56 -6.39 16.75 12.26
CA GLN A 56 -6.27 16.71 10.80
C GLN A 56 -5.02 15.94 10.36
N ALA A 57 -3.86 16.24 10.93
CA ALA A 57 -2.62 15.55 10.59
C ALA A 57 -2.67 14.05 10.93
N ARG A 58 -3.28 13.69 12.07
CA ARG A 58 -3.51 12.28 12.44
C ARG A 58 -4.39 11.56 11.42
N ASN A 59 -5.49 12.19 11.00
CA ASN A 59 -6.38 11.61 9.98
C ASN A 59 -5.65 11.40 8.65
N GLN A 60 -4.80 12.34 8.23
CA GLN A 60 -4.00 12.19 7.00
C GLN A 60 -3.01 11.03 7.10
N HIS A 61 -2.37 10.85 8.25
CA HIS A 61 -1.50 9.70 8.49
C HIS A 61 -2.28 8.38 8.45
N GLU A 62 -3.46 8.29 9.08
CA GLU A 62 -4.31 7.11 9.03
C GLU A 62 -4.76 6.77 7.60
N ILE A 63 -5.10 7.78 6.79
CA ILE A 63 -5.45 7.62 5.37
C ILE A 63 -4.26 7.05 4.59
N ALA A 64 -3.06 7.63 4.77
CA ALA A 64 -1.85 7.14 4.11
C ALA A 64 -1.54 5.69 4.50
N GLN A 65 -1.72 5.32 5.79
CA GLN A 65 -1.51 3.95 6.26
C GLN A 65 -2.46 2.96 5.60
N LYS A 66 -3.76 3.29 5.53
CA LYS A 66 -4.75 2.47 4.83
C LYS A 66 -4.47 2.35 3.34
N HIS A 67 -3.98 3.43 2.72
CA HIS A 67 -3.60 3.42 1.31
C HIS A 67 -2.44 2.45 1.06
N LEU A 68 -1.39 2.51 1.88
CA LEU A 68 -0.27 1.57 1.82
C LEU A 68 -0.73 0.11 1.96
N GLU A 69 -1.58 -0.18 2.95
CA GLU A 69 -2.14 -1.52 3.16
C GLU A 69 -2.90 -2.02 1.92
N THR A 70 -3.70 -1.14 1.31
CA THR A 70 -4.46 -1.43 0.09
C THR A 70 -3.52 -1.75 -1.08
N VAL A 71 -2.50 -0.91 -1.32
CA VAL A 71 -1.53 -1.09 -2.40
C VAL A 71 -0.74 -2.39 -2.21
N GLN A 72 -0.30 -2.69 -1.00
CA GLN A 72 0.39 -3.95 -0.67
C GLN A 72 -0.50 -5.17 -0.86
N SER A 73 -1.79 -5.08 -0.53
CA SER A 73 -2.76 -6.17 -0.76
C SER A 73 -2.96 -6.45 -2.25
N VAL A 74 -3.21 -5.40 -3.04
CA VAL A 74 -3.41 -5.51 -4.50
C VAL A 74 -2.15 -6.03 -5.19
N SER A 75 -0.97 -5.55 -4.81
CA SER A 75 0.31 -6.02 -5.36
C SER A 75 0.53 -7.52 -5.10
N ARG A 76 0.18 -8.00 -3.90
CA ARG A 76 0.24 -9.44 -3.57
C ARG A 76 -0.73 -10.26 -4.43
N GLU A 77 -1.96 -9.81 -4.58
CA GLU A 77 -2.97 -10.51 -5.39
C GLU A 77 -2.57 -10.58 -6.87
N GLN A 78 -2.06 -9.48 -7.43
CA GLN A 78 -1.55 -9.43 -8.81
C GLN A 78 -0.38 -10.40 -9.02
N THR A 79 0.54 -10.47 -8.06
CA THR A 79 1.67 -11.41 -8.08
C THR A 79 1.19 -12.86 -8.11
N LEU A 80 0.21 -13.21 -7.27
CA LEU A 80 -0.37 -14.56 -7.23
C LEU A 80 -1.09 -14.92 -8.54
N LYS A 81 -1.88 -13.99 -9.10
CA LYS A 81 -2.55 -14.18 -10.40
C LYS A 81 -1.55 -14.37 -11.54
N GLY A 82 -0.46 -13.59 -11.55
CA GLY A 82 0.63 -13.75 -12.52
C GLY A 82 1.30 -15.12 -12.44
N ALA A 83 1.62 -15.58 -11.23
CA ALA A 83 2.21 -16.91 -11.01
C ALA A 83 1.25 -18.04 -11.43
N ALA A 84 -0.04 -17.92 -11.13
CA ALA A 84 -1.06 -18.86 -11.57
C ALA A 84 -1.16 -18.91 -13.11
N ALA A 85 -1.18 -17.75 -13.78
CA ALA A 85 -1.21 -17.69 -15.24
C ALA A 85 0.06 -18.29 -15.87
N GLN A 86 1.25 -18.07 -15.29
CA GLN A 86 2.49 -18.69 -15.76
C GLN A 86 2.46 -20.22 -15.60
N ARG A 87 1.95 -20.71 -14.46
CA ARG A 87 1.75 -22.15 -14.24
C ARG A 87 0.77 -22.72 -15.28
N ASP A 88 -0.35 -22.07 -15.51
CA ASP A 88 -1.36 -22.56 -16.45
C ASP A 88 -0.84 -22.54 -17.90
N ALA A 89 -0.06 -21.53 -18.27
CA ALA A 89 0.64 -21.48 -19.55
C ALA A 89 1.68 -22.61 -19.69
N ALA A 90 2.45 -22.90 -18.63
CA ALA A 90 3.41 -24.00 -18.62
C ALA A 90 2.71 -25.36 -18.76
N LYS A 91 1.58 -25.55 -18.06
CA LYS A 91 0.73 -26.74 -18.18
C LYS A 91 0.18 -26.92 -19.59
N ALA A 92 -0.40 -25.87 -20.18
CA ALA A 92 -0.91 -25.93 -21.55
C ALA A 92 0.18 -26.26 -22.57
N ARG A 93 1.40 -25.72 -22.40
CA ARG A 93 2.56 -26.06 -23.24
C ARG A 93 2.96 -27.53 -23.09
N PHE A 94 2.94 -28.05 -21.88
CA PHE A 94 3.24 -29.46 -21.60
C PHE A 94 2.22 -30.38 -22.27
N GLU A 95 0.92 -30.14 -22.08
CA GLU A 95 -0.16 -30.91 -22.71
C GLU A 95 -0.08 -30.87 -24.24
N ASN A 96 0.26 -29.71 -24.81
CA ASN A 96 0.46 -29.59 -26.25
C ASN A 96 1.66 -30.43 -26.74
N ALA A 97 2.77 -30.42 -26.01
CA ALA A 97 3.94 -31.24 -26.32
C ALA A 97 3.65 -32.75 -26.22
N GLU A 98 2.88 -33.18 -25.21
CA GLU A 98 2.42 -34.57 -25.10
C GLU A 98 1.51 -34.98 -26.28
N ALA A 99 0.58 -34.11 -26.69
CA ALA A 99 -0.28 -34.38 -27.84
C ALA A 99 0.55 -34.56 -29.12
N GLN A 100 1.52 -33.68 -29.37
CA GLN A 100 2.44 -33.79 -30.51
C GLN A 100 3.26 -35.10 -30.48
N LEU A 101 3.69 -35.55 -29.29
CA LEU A 101 4.37 -36.82 -29.13
C LEU A 101 3.44 -38.02 -29.41
N SER A 102 2.17 -37.94 -29.01
CA SER A 102 1.19 -38.98 -29.30
C SER A 102 0.90 -39.09 -30.80
N TYR A 103 0.80 -37.97 -31.52
CA TYR A 103 0.63 -37.97 -32.98
C TYR A 103 1.83 -38.51 -33.74
N SER A 104 3.04 -38.42 -33.17
CA SER A 104 4.25 -39.00 -33.78
C SER A 104 4.42 -40.50 -33.47
N ARG A 105 3.61 -41.07 -32.56
CA ARG A 105 3.54 -42.52 -32.35
C ARG A 105 2.58 -43.12 -33.38
N ILE A 106 3.13 -43.66 -34.47
CA ILE A 106 2.39 -44.35 -35.52
C ILE A 106 1.79 -45.64 -34.94
N THR A 107 0.49 -45.64 -34.66
CA THR A 107 -0.29 -46.87 -34.51
C THR A 107 -0.86 -47.26 -35.88
N SER A 108 -0.38 -48.38 -36.43
CA SER A 108 -0.91 -48.91 -37.70
C SER A 108 -2.43 -49.15 -37.57
N PRO A 109 -3.25 -48.61 -38.49
CA PRO A 109 -4.65 -49.00 -38.56
C PRO A 109 -4.73 -50.45 -39.04
N ILE A 110 -5.48 -51.28 -38.30
CA ILE A 110 -5.85 -52.66 -38.67
C ILE A 110 -6.96 -52.68 -39.71
#